data_AF-A0A832GZ99-F1
#
_entry.id   AF-A0A832GZ99-F1
#
_cell.length_a   1.000
_cell.length_b   1.000
_cell.length_c   1.000
_cell.angle_alpha   90.00
_cell.angle_beta   90.00
_cell.angle_gamma   90.00
#
_symmetry.space_group_name_H-M   'P 1'
#
loop_
_entity.id
_entity.type
_entity.pdbx_description
1 polymer ?
#
loop_
_entity_poly.entity_id
_entity_poly.type
_entity_poly.pdbx_seq_one_letter_code
_entity_poly.pdbx_strand_id
1 'polypeptide(L)'
;MSESGWAAAKRALEGSKLELAVGAQPLVLSQGYNPSSLSEEERRRAAERLIEVAKVAAARGAKAVAFCSGPDPGPENREAAKDALVKTAREAAAQAEKLGLAVLLETFDRDWDRRQLIGPLREAVEVAREVRGEYGNFGLLWDLSHAPLLGERPSDLALARECLLHVHIGCAKRLPDGRLADTHPGFYRTGAINGVEEVAELLKALLEIGYEGAVSFEVKPEEGQGWREPVEAAKSVLYTAFAKVVEGL
;
A
#
# COMPACT_ATOMS: atom_id res chain seq x y z
N MET A 1 -11.85 -3.83 11.98
CA MET A 1 -12.97 -4.76 11.68
C MET A 1 -13.63 -5.19 12.99
N SER A 2 -14.95 -5.03 13.12
CA SER A 2 -15.71 -5.53 14.27
C SER A 2 -15.69 -7.06 14.32
N GLU A 3 -16.00 -7.66 15.47
CA GLU A 3 -16.14 -9.12 15.58
C GLU A 3 -17.23 -9.68 14.66
N SER A 4 -18.33 -8.95 14.47
CA SER A 4 -19.38 -9.32 13.51
C SER A 4 -18.88 -9.32 12.06
N GLY A 5 -18.08 -8.32 11.69
CA GLY A 5 -17.45 -8.24 10.37
C GLY A 5 -16.46 -9.39 10.16
N TRP A 6 -15.67 -9.71 11.20
CA TRP A 6 -14.75 -10.84 11.15
C TRP A 6 -15.48 -12.18 10.98
N ALA A 7 -16.56 -12.41 11.73
CA ALA A 7 -17.34 -13.63 11.61
C ALA A 7 -17.92 -13.83 10.19
N ALA A 8 -18.30 -12.74 9.51
CA ALA A 8 -18.73 -12.79 8.12
C ALA A 8 -17.57 -13.10 7.15
N ALA A 9 -16.42 -12.43 7.32
CA ALA A 9 -15.23 -12.69 6.51
C ALA A 9 -14.74 -14.14 6.68
N LYS A 10 -14.70 -14.64 7.93
CA LYS A 10 -14.29 -16.01 8.24
C LYS A 10 -15.12 -17.04 7.47
N ARG A 11 -16.45 -16.88 7.41
CA ARG A 11 -17.33 -17.78 6.63
C ARG A 11 -17.02 -17.77 5.13
N ALA A 12 -16.59 -16.63 4.58
CA ALA A 12 -16.17 -16.54 3.18
C ALA A 12 -14.79 -17.15 2.92
N LEU A 13 -13.92 -17.14 3.94
CA LEU A 13 -12.58 -17.74 3.87
C LEU A 13 -12.61 -19.26 4.04
N GLU A 14 -13.55 -19.79 4.84
CA GLU A 14 -13.72 -21.22 5.08
C GLU A 14 -13.93 -21.99 3.78
N GLY A 15 -13.05 -22.96 3.51
CA GLY A 15 -13.08 -23.77 2.28
C GLY A 15 -12.59 -23.06 1.01
N SER A 16 -12.19 -21.79 1.10
CA SER A 16 -11.58 -21.05 0.00
C SER A 16 -10.07 -21.23 -0.05
N LYS A 17 -9.45 -20.85 -1.17
CA LYS A 17 -7.97 -20.72 -1.30
C LYS A 17 -7.50 -19.29 -1.05
N LEU A 18 -8.34 -18.44 -0.44
CA LEU A 18 -8.03 -17.03 -0.24
C LEU A 18 -7.06 -16.86 0.92
N GLU A 19 -6.05 -16.02 0.72
CA GLU A 19 -5.20 -15.54 1.79
C GLU A 19 -5.71 -14.20 2.34
N LEU A 20 -5.42 -13.95 3.61
CA LEU A 20 -5.84 -12.74 4.31
C LEU A 20 -4.63 -11.83 4.54
N ALA A 21 -4.75 -10.57 4.16
CA ALA A 21 -3.86 -9.48 4.56
C ALA A 21 -4.67 -8.39 5.27
N VAL A 22 -4.02 -7.60 6.13
CA VAL A 22 -4.67 -6.53 6.89
C VAL A 22 -4.02 -5.19 6.61
N GLY A 23 -4.81 -4.24 6.12
CA GLY A 23 -4.40 -2.84 6.05
C GLY A 23 -4.57 -2.12 7.39
N ALA A 24 -3.48 -1.59 7.94
CA ALA A 24 -3.41 -0.78 9.16
C ALA A 24 -3.21 0.71 8.87
N GLN A 25 -3.18 1.14 7.60
CA GLN A 25 -3.11 2.53 7.16
C GLN A 25 -4.13 3.45 7.86
N PRO A 26 -5.39 3.03 8.15
CA PRO A 26 -6.35 3.88 8.88
C PRO A 26 -5.90 4.28 10.29
N LEU A 27 -4.98 3.55 10.93
CA LEU A 27 -4.38 3.99 12.20
C LEU A 27 -3.68 5.34 12.02
N VAL A 28 -2.97 5.50 10.90
CA VAL A 28 -2.20 6.69 10.59
C VAL A 28 -3.07 7.75 9.93
N LEU A 29 -3.77 7.39 8.86
CA LEU A 29 -4.51 8.33 8.02
C LEU A 29 -5.79 8.88 8.68
N SER A 30 -6.31 8.23 9.73
CA SER A 30 -7.59 8.63 10.33
C SER A 30 -7.60 8.64 11.85
N GLN A 31 -6.76 7.84 12.52
CA GLN A 31 -6.73 7.75 13.99
C GLN A 31 -5.57 8.51 14.62
N GLY A 32 -4.71 9.15 13.82
CA GLY A 32 -3.67 10.07 14.28
C GLY A 32 -2.43 9.40 14.90
N TYR A 33 -2.23 8.10 14.69
CA TYR A 33 -0.95 7.47 15.05
C TYR A 33 0.13 7.90 14.06
N ASN A 34 1.35 8.15 14.54
CA ASN A 34 2.45 8.62 13.71
C ASN A 34 3.71 7.74 13.88
N PRO A 35 3.90 6.73 13.00
CA PRO A 35 5.06 5.84 13.02
C PRO A 35 6.40 6.56 12.83
N SER A 36 6.42 7.73 12.19
CA SER A 36 7.60 8.55 11.96
C SER A 36 7.67 9.78 12.89
N SER A 37 6.97 9.78 14.02
CA SER A 37 7.01 10.93 14.95
C SER A 37 8.41 11.12 15.53
N LEU A 38 8.85 12.38 15.59
CA LEU A 38 10.06 12.79 16.30
C LEU A 38 9.89 12.73 17.83
N SER A 39 8.64 12.69 18.32
CA SER A 39 8.35 12.40 19.71
C SER A 39 8.46 10.89 19.95
N GLU A 40 9.42 10.50 20.78
CA GLU A 40 9.66 9.10 21.15
C GLU A 40 8.40 8.45 21.75
N GLU A 41 7.63 9.19 22.56
CA GLU A 41 6.38 8.71 23.15
C GLU A 41 5.33 8.42 22.08
N GLU A 42 5.13 9.34 21.13
CA GLU A 42 4.14 9.17 20.07
C GLU A 42 4.49 8.04 19.12
N ARG A 43 5.76 7.90 18.70
CA ARG A 43 6.12 6.80 17.79
C ARG A 43 6.10 5.44 18.49
N ARG A 44 6.43 5.36 19.79
CA ARG A 44 6.23 4.11 20.58
C ARG A 44 4.76 3.72 20.64
N ARG A 45 3.86 4.68 20.89
CA ARG A 45 2.41 4.42 20.84
C ARG A 45 1.96 3.92 19.47
N ALA A 46 2.53 4.44 18.38
CA ALA A 46 2.24 3.94 17.03
C ALA A 46 2.77 2.51 16.82
N ALA A 47 4.00 2.22 17.25
CA ALA A 47 4.61 0.89 17.17
C ALA A 47 3.80 -0.15 17.97
N GLU A 48 3.44 0.16 19.22
CA GLU A 48 2.60 -0.70 20.06
C GLU A 48 1.27 -1.02 19.38
N ARG A 49 0.62 -0.01 18.79
CA ARG A 49 -0.65 -0.20 18.10
C ARG A 49 -0.51 -1.06 16.83
N LEU A 50 0.55 -0.88 16.05
CA LEU A 50 0.84 -1.72 14.89
C LEU A 50 1.08 -3.18 15.30
N ILE A 51 1.82 -3.41 16.40
CA ILE A 51 2.06 -4.74 16.96
C ILE A 51 0.76 -5.39 17.43
N GLU A 52 -0.14 -4.64 18.07
CA GLU A 52 -1.45 -5.14 18.46
C GLU A 52 -2.28 -5.57 17.24
N VAL A 53 -2.28 -4.77 16.17
CA VAL A 53 -2.94 -5.15 14.92
C VAL A 53 -2.32 -6.41 14.34
N ALA A 54 -0.98 -6.54 14.34
CA ALA A 54 -0.30 -7.75 13.88
C ALA A 54 -0.69 -8.98 14.70
N LYS A 55 -0.78 -8.88 16.03
CA LYS A 55 -1.25 -9.99 16.88
C LYS A 55 -2.68 -10.41 16.53
N VAL A 56 -3.58 -9.45 16.35
CA VAL A 56 -4.98 -9.73 15.96
C VAL A 56 -5.05 -10.33 14.56
N ALA A 57 -4.25 -9.82 13.62
CA ALA A 57 -4.18 -10.32 12.25
C ALA A 57 -3.67 -11.77 12.21
N ALA A 58 -2.59 -12.07 12.94
CA ALA A 58 -2.03 -13.41 13.07
C ALA A 58 -3.03 -14.40 13.69
N ALA A 59 -3.72 -14.00 14.76
CA ALA A 59 -4.76 -14.82 15.39
C ALA A 59 -5.93 -15.14 14.44
N ARG A 60 -6.10 -14.35 13.38
CA ARG A 60 -7.08 -14.51 12.31
C ARG A 60 -6.53 -15.22 11.06
N GLY A 61 -5.27 -15.67 11.11
CA GLY A 61 -4.62 -16.38 10.01
C GLY A 61 -4.15 -15.49 8.86
N ALA A 62 -4.04 -14.17 9.09
CA ALA A 62 -3.47 -13.28 8.10
C ALA A 62 -2.01 -13.63 7.79
N LYS A 63 -1.53 -13.20 6.62
CA LYS A 63 -0.16 -13.39 6.12
C LYS A 63 0.65 -12.11 6.09
N ALA A 64 -0.02 -10.95 6.03
CA ALA A 64 0.64 -9.66 5.98
C ALA A 64 -0.15 -8.59 6.72
N VAL A 65 0.58 -7.58 7.22
CA VAL A 65 0.03 -6.31 7.69
C VAL A 65 0.70 -5.16 6.97
N ALA A 66 -0.10 -4.26 6.39
CA ALA A 66 0.39 -3.06 5.72
C ALA A 66 0.15 -1.81 6.57
N PHE A 67 1.07 -0.84 6.52
CA PHE A 67 0.93 0.46 7.18
C PHE A 67 1.62 1.55 6.36
N CYS A 68 1.42 2.82 6.69
CA CYS A 68 2.09 3.96 6.04
C CYS A 68 2.92 4.77 7.05
N SER A 69 3.79 5.64 6.55
CA SER A 69 4.86 6.25 7.34
C SER A 69 4.40 7.20 8.45
N GLY A 70 3.29 7.91 8.25
CA GLY A 70 3.00 9.14 8.98
C GLY A 70 3.23 10.39 8.10
N PRO A 71 2.72 11.55 8.54
CA PRO A 71 2.80 12.81 7.80
C PRO A 71 4.25 13.27 7.58
N ASP A 72 4.51 13.92 6.45
CA ASP A 72 5.79 14.57 6.17
C ASP A 72 6.01 15.76 7.13
N PRO A 73 7.04 15.75 8.00
CA PRO A 73 7.31 16.82 8.94
C PRO A 73 8.01 18.03 8.30
N GLY A 74 8.24 17.97 6.98
CA GLY A 74 8.92 19.01 6.21
C GLY A 74 10.42 18.75 6.05
N PRO A 75 11.08 19.41 5.07
CA PRO A 75 12.40 19.03 4.58
C PRO A 75 13.48 18.91 5.67
N GLU A 76 13.51 19.84 6.63
CA GLU A 76 14.51 19.89 7.69
C GLU A 76 14.46 18.70 8.65
N ASN A 77 13.31 18.02 8.71
CA ASN A 77 13.03 16.95 9.67
C ASN A 77 12.88 15.57 9.01
N ARG A 78 12.94 15.47 7.68
CA ARG A 78 12.68 14.22 6.96
C ARG A 78 13.66 13.11 7.34
N GLU A 79 14.95 13.41 7.39
CA GLU A 79 15.95 12.40 7.76
C GLU A 79 15.73 11.86 9.18
N ALA A 80 15.53 12.76 10.16
CA ALA A 80 15.24 12.34 11.53
C ALA A 80 13.93 11.55 11.65
N ALA A 81 12.92 11.87 10.84
CA ALA A 81 11.67 11.14 10.82
C ALA A 81 11.78 9.79 10.09
N LYS A 82 12.64 9.67 9.07
CA LYS A 82 13.00 8.38 8.47
C LYS A 82 13.68 7.48 9.49
N ASP A 83 14.61 8.00 10.28
CA ASP A 83 15.23 7.25 11.38
C ASP A 83 14.21 6.79 12.42
N ALA A 84 13.25 7.65 12.77
CA ALA A 84 12.16 7.28 13.68
C ALA A 84 11.26 6.18 13.09
N LEU A 85 10.93 6.29 11.80
CA LEU A 85 10.16 5.29 11.08
C LEU A 85 10.87 3.93 11.03
N VAL A 86 12.17 3.91 10.76
CA VAL A 86 12.98 2.67 10.78
C VAL A 86 12.89 1.99 12.14
N LYS A 87 12.96 2.74 13.25
CA LYS A 87 12.80 2.16 14.59
C LYS A 87 11.42 1.52 14.76
N THR A 88 10.34 2.22 14.40
CA THR A 88 8.97 1.69 14.45
C THR A 88 8.81 0.45 13.57
N ALA A 89 9.36 0.47 12.36
CA ALA A 89 9.31 -0.63 11.41
C ALA A 89 10.07 -1.86 11.93
N ARG A 90 11.25 -1.69 12.53
CA ARG A 90 12.00 -2.77 13.19
C ARG A 90 11.23 -3.37 14.35
N GLU A 91 10.65 -2.54 15.22
CA GLU A 91 9.82 -3.02 16.35
C GLU A 91 8.62 -3.85 15.87
N ALA A 92 7.91 -3.37 14.83
CA ALA A 92 6.79 -4.09 14.23
C ALA A 92 7.23 -5.39 13.51
N ALA A 93 8.28 -5.33 12.70
CA ALA A 93 8.81 -6.48 11.95
C ALA A 93 9.30 -7.58 12.88
N ALA A 94 10.03 -7.23 13.96
CA ALA A 94 10.51 -8.18 14.96
C ALA A 94 9.38 -8.96 15.66
N GLN A 95 8.23 -8.31 15.90
CA GLN A 95 7.08 -8.98 16.49
C GLN A 95 6.30 -9.77 15.45
N ALA A 96 6.12 -9.22 14.25
CA ALA A 96 5.44 -9.88 13.14
C ALA A 96 6.16 -11.15 12.67
N GLU A 97 7.50 -11.17 12.69
CA GLU A 97 8.31 -12.34 12.31
C GLU A 97 8.00 -13.54 13.21
N LYS A 98 7.92 -13.32 14.54
CA LYS A 98 7.53 -14.34 15.53
C LYS A 98 6.10 -14.86 15.31
N LEU A 99 5.27 -14.08 14.62
CA LEU A 99 3.89 -14.41 14.28
C LEU A 99 3.74 -14.99 12.87
N GLY A 100 4.83 -15.09 12.10
CA GLY A 100 4.81 -15.55 10.71
C GLY A 100 4.13 -14.58 9.74
N LEU A 101 4.17 -13.28 10.03
CA LEU A 101 3.59 -12.22 9.22
C LEU A 101 4.66 -11.44 8.45
N ALA A 102 4.34 -11.08 7.21
CA ALA A 102 5.03 -10.01 6.50
C ALA A 102 4.55 -8.63 6.98
N VAL A 103 5.44 -7.63 6.96
CA VAL A 103 5.13 -6.24 7.24
C VAL A 103 5.39 -5.40 6.00
N LEU A 104 4.39 -4.65 5.58
CA LEU A 104 4.43 -3.88 4.33
C LEU A 104 4.36 -2.38 4.66
N LEU A 105 5.35 -1.62 4.20
CA LEU A 105 5.27 -0.16 4.18
C LEU A 105 4.70 0.28 2.84
N GLU A 106 3.51 0.85 2.87
CA GLU A 106 2.88 1.44 1.71
C GLU A 106 3.33 2.89 1.51
N THR A 107 3.79 3.19 0.30
CA THR A 107 4.13 4.55 -0.14
C THR A 107 2.87 5.33 -0.46
N PHE A 108 2.79 6.60 -0.10
CA PHE A 108 1.66 7.50 -0.41
C PHE A 108 2.15 8.86 -0.92
N ASP A 109 1.29 9.70 -1.49
CA ASP A 109 1.73 11.01 -1.95
C ASP A 109 2.27 11.92 -0.84
N ARG A 110 3.21 12.80 -1.19
CA ARG A 110 3.82 13.80 -0.30
C ARG A 110 3.21 15.20 -0.45
N ASP A 111 2.75 15.55 -1.64
CA ASP A 111 2.49 16.95 -2.01
C ASP A 111 0.99 17.30 -2.14
N TRP A 112 0.10 16.32 -2.24
CA TRP A 112 -1.27 16.53 -2.68
C TRP A 112 -2.30 16.28 -1.58
N ASP A 113 -2.57 15.02 -1.27
CA ASP A 113 -3.72 14.56 -0.48
C ASP A 113 -3.27 13.96 0.85
N ARG A 114 -2.54 12.83 0.83
CA ARG A 114 -2.13 12.10 2.04
C ARG A 114 -0.93 12.69 2.75
N ARG A 115 -0.07 13.39 2.00
CA ARG A 115 1.10 14.13 2.50
C ARG A 115 1.96 13.34 3.48
N GLN A 116 2.25 12.09 3.12
CA GLN A 116 3.04 11.18 3.93
C GLN A 116 4.54 11.43 3.76
N LEU A 117 5.32 11.13 4.81
CA LEU A 117 6.79 11.19 4.79
C LEU A 117 7.35 10.30 3.69
N ILE A 118 6.98 9.02 3.68
CA ILE A 118 7.43 8.06 2.67
C ILE A 118 6.42 8.04 1.53
N GLY A 119 6.74 8.82 0.51
CA GLY A 119 6.11 8.77 -0.79
C GLY A 119 7.08 8.35 -1.88
N PRO A 120 8.09 9.17 -2.20
CA PRO A 120 9.05 8.86 -3.27
C PRO A 120 9.68 7.49 -3.11
N LEU A 121 9.59 6.67 -4.16
CA LEU A 121 10.00 5.26 -4.17
C LEU A 121 11.47 5.07 -3.77
N ARG A 122 12.35 6.01 -4.14
CA ARG A 122 13.78 5.98 -3.76
C ARG A 122 13.96 5.98 -2.24
N GLU A 123 13.28 6.90 -1.56
CA GLU A 123 13.34 7.00 -0.09
C GLU A 123 12.67 5.79 0.58
N ALA A 124 11.59 5.27 -0.01
CA ALA A 124 10.95 4.05 0.46
C ALA A 124 11.90 2.83 0.41
N VAL A 125 12.67 2.69 -0.68
CA VAL A 125 13.67 1.63 -0.84
C VAL A 125 14.81 1.74 0.17
N GLU A 126 15.26 2.96 0.50
CA GLU A 126 16.25 3.20 1.56
C GLU A 126 15.75 2.68 2.91
N VAL A 127 14.54 3.09 3.31
CA VAL A 127 13.91 2.62 4.57
C VAL A 127 13.74 1.10 4.56
N ALA A 128 13.25 0.52 3.45
CA ALA A 128 13.03 -0.91 3.36
C ALA A 128 14.32 -1.71 3.45
N ARG A 129 15.40 -1.27 2.82
CA ARG A 129 16.72 -1.91 2.91
C ARG A 129 17.28 -1.87 4.33
N GLU A 130 17.16 -0.73 5.01
CA GLU A 130 17.64 -0.54 6.38
C GLU A 130 16.92 -1.47 7.37
N VAL A 131 15.61 -1.69 7.20
CA VAL A 131 14.84 -2.63 8.04
C VAL A 131 15.12 -4.08 7.66
N ARG A 132 15.18 -4.39 6.35
CA ARG A 132 15.45 -5.75 5.83
C ARG A 132 16.84 -6.28 6.15
N GLY A 133 17.80 -5.41 6.44
CA GLY A 133 19.11 -5.81 6.93
C GLY A 133 19.05 -6.64 8.22
N GLU A 134 17.99 -6.47 9.01
CA GLU A 134 17.72 -7.25 10.23
C GLU A 134 16.48 -8.16 10.09
N TYR A 135 15.45 -7.72 9.36
CA TYR A 135 14.14 -8.40 9.33
C TYR A 135 13.67 -8.67 7.89
N GLY A 136 13.89 -9.91 7.43
CA GLY A 136 13.58 -10.32 6.05
C GLY A 136 12.08 -10.36 5.71
N ASN A 137 11.20 -10.31 6.71
CA ASN A 137 9.74 -10.26 6.56
C ASN A 137 9.19 -8.84 6.29
N PHE A 138 10.04 -7.81 6.23
CA PHE A 138 9.64 -6.44 5.91
C PHE A 138 9.78 -6.14 4.41
N GLY A 139 8.89 -5.33 3.84
CA GLY A 139 9.07 -4.80 2.49
C GLY A 139 8.06 -3.72 2.12
N LEU A 140 7.97 -3.41 0.83
CA LEU A 140 7.15 -2.34 0.28
C LEU A 140 5.85 -2.87 -0.32
N LEU A 141 4.80 -2.07 -0.15
CA LEU A 141 3.58 -2.11 -0.95
C LEU A 141 3.57 -0.86 -1.82
N TRP A 142 3.50 -1.02 -3.14
CA TRP A 142 3.39 0.10 -4.07
C TRP A 142 2.03 0.08 -4.77
N ASP A 143 1.34 1.23 -4.82
CA ASP A 143 0.06 1.38 -5.52
C ASP A 143 0.21 2.27 -6.76
N LEU A 144 -0.32 1.77 -7.88
CA LEU A 144 -0.45 2.52 -9.13
C LEU A 144 -1.22 3.85 -8.98
N SER A 145 -2.17 3.95 -8.05
CA SER A 145 -2.91 5.19 -7.78
C SER A 145 -2.00 6.31 -7.25
N HIS A 146 -0.89 5.99 -6.58
CA HIS A 146 -0.02 7.00 -5.99
C HIS A 146 0.98 7.57 -7.01
N ALA A 147 1.29 6.80 -8.06
CA ALA A 147 2.30 7.16 -9.05
C ALA A 147 2.04 8.52 -9.73
N PRO A 148 0.81 8.86 -10.18
CA PRO A 148 0.54 10.18 -10.75
C PRO A 148 0.75 11.34 -9.77
N LEU A 149 0.55 11.11 -8.47
CA LEU A 149 0.73 12.13 -7.43
C LEU A 149 2.21 12.35 -7.10
N LEU A 150 3.05 11.34 -7.33
CA LEU A 150 4.49 11.36 -7.08
C LEU A 150 5.33 11.66 -8.34
N GLY A 151 4.70 11.72 -9.52
CA GLY A 151 5.41 11.82 -10.79
C GLY A 151 6.21 10.57 -11.14
N GLU A 152 5.81 9.42 -10.60
CA GLU A 152 6.44 8.12 -10.80
C GLU A 152 5.75 7.34 -11.92
N ARG A 153 6.45 6.31 -12.42
CA ARG A 153 5.93 5.37 -13.43
C ARG A 153 6.19 3.93 -12.99
N PRO A 154 5.43 2.95 -13.49
CA PRO A 154 5.65 1.56 -13.12
C PRO A 154 7.07 1.04 -13.40
N SER A 155 7.76 1.58 -14.41
CA SER A 155 9.17 1.24 -14.71
C SER A 155 10.13 1.55 -13.55
N ASP A 156 9.77 2.47 -12.65
CA ASP A 156 10.60 2.85 -11.51
C ASP A 156 10.67 1.71 -10.46
N LEU A 157 9.76 0.73 -10.51
CA LEU A 157 9.75 -0.45 -9.64
C LEU A 157 11.03 -1.30 -9.74
N ALA A 158 11.83 -1.14 -10.81
CA ALA A 158 13.17 -1.72 -10.89
C ALA A 158 14.05 -1.33 -9.69
N LEU A 159 13.85 -0.15 -9.10
CA LEU A 159 14.56 0.30 -7.89
C LEU A 159 14.18 -0.50 -6.65
N ALA A 160 12.93 -0.99 -6.59
CA ALA A 160 12.35 -1.65 -5.42
C ALA A 160 12.34 -3.18 -5.51
N ARG A 161 12.82 -3.77 -6.61
CA ARG A 161 12.80 -5.22 -6.89
C ARG A 161 13.11 -6.12 -5.70
N GLU A 162 14.12 -5.79 -4.89
CA GLU A 162 14.59 -6.63 -3.77
C GLU A 162 13.73 -6.54 -2.50
N CYS A 163 12.83 -5.57 -2.45
CA CYS A 163 12.01 -5.27 -1.28
C CYS A 163 10.53 -5.06 -1.60
N LEU A 164 10.11 -5.13 -2.86
CA LEU A 164 8.71 -5.08 -3.28
C LEU A 164 8.02 -6.40 -2.94
N LEU A 165 7.04 -6.36 -2.05
CA LEU A 165 6.33 -7.56 -1.59
C LEU A 165 4.89 -7.61 -2.07
N HIS A 166 4.26 -6.46 -2.28
CA HIS A 166 2.86 -6.37 -2.69
C HIS A 166 2.64 -5.20 -3.64
N VAL A 167 1.73 -5.34 -4.59
CA VAL A 167 1.37 -4.26 -5.53
C VAL A 167 -0.13 -4.06 -5.56
N HIS A 168 -0.55 -2.81 -5.47
CA HIS A 168 -1.92 -2.41 -5.72
C HIS A 168 -2.10 -1.85 -7.13
N ILE A 169 -3.26 -2.16 -7.69
CA ILE A 169 -3.82 -1.53 -8.88
C ILE A 169 -4.98 -0.65 -8.41
N GLY A 170 -4.71 0.62 -8.22
CA GLY A 170 -5.72 1.65 -8.01
C GLY A 170 -5.76 2.68 -9.13
N CYS A 171 -6.50 3.75 -8.89
CA CYS A 171 -6.59 4.90 -9.79
C CYS A 171 -6.47 6.19 -8.98
N ALA A 172 -5.69 7.17 -9.46
CA ALA A 172 -5.74 8.53 -8.94
C ALA A 172 -6.95 9.28 -9.52
N LYS A 173 -7.35 10.37 -8.85
CA LYS A 173 -8.35 11.29 -9.37
C LYS A 173 -7.78 12.70 -9.59
N ARG A 174 -8.02 13.27 -10.75
CA ARG A 174 -7.87 14.69 -11.04
C ARG A 174 -9.19 15.41 -10.77
N LEU A 175 -9.16 16.37 -9.85
CA LEU A 175 -10.30 17.20 -9.50
C LEU A 175 -10.51 18.32 -10.55
N PRO A 176 -11.71 18.93 -10.62
CA PRO A 176 -11.99 20.01 -11.58
C PRO A 176 -11.07 21.23 -11.46
N ASP A 177 -10.53 21.48 -10.27
CA ASP A 177 -9.57 22.56 -10.01
C ASP A 177 -8.11 22.18 -10.35
N GLY A 178 -7.90 21.01 -10.93
CA GLY A 178 -6.59 20.51 -11.36
C GLY A 178 -5.82 19.73 -10.28
N ARG A 179 -6.28 19.75 -9.01
CA ARG A 179 -5.63 18.99 -7.94
C ARG A 179 -5.70 17.49 -8.17
N LEU A 180 -4.67 16.78 -7.74
CA LEU A 180 -4.66 15.33 -7.67
C LEU A 180 -5.15 14.88 -6.29
N ALA A 181 -5.87 13.76 -6.25
CA ALA A 181 -6.44 13.22 -5.04
C ALA A 181 -6.35 11.68 -5.04
N ASP A 182 -5.99 11.15 -3.88
CA ASP A 182 -5.90 9.74 -3.60
C ASP A 182 -7.26 9.23 -3.10
N THR A 183 -8.19 9.08 -4.04
CA THR A 183 -9.58 8.69 -3.74
C THR A 183 -9.95 7.30 -4.25
N HIS A 184 -9.06 6.66 -5.01
CA HIS A 184 -9.25 5.37 -5.63
C HIS A 184 -10.61 5.23 -6.34
N PRO A 185 -11.02 6.16 -7.23
CA PRO A 185 -12.29 6.01 -7.92
C PRO A 185 -12.30 4.73 -8.76
N GLY A 186 -13.50 4.27 -9.10
CA GLY A 186 -13.64 3.30 -10.18
C GLY A 186 -12.98 3.82 -11.47
N PHE A 187 -12.38 2.92 -12.24
CA PHE A 187 -11.77 3.26 -13.54
C PHE A 187 -12.76 3.96 -14.47
N TYR A 188 -12.26 4.91 -15.28
CA TYR A 188 -13.02 5.68 -16.27
C TYR A 188 -14.12 6.59 -15.72
N ARG A 189 -14.15 6.83 -14.42
CA ARG A 189 -14.97 7.91 -13.83
C ARG A 189 -14.41 9.28 -14.20
N THR A 190 -15.23 10.32 -14.05
CA THR A 190 -14.80 11.69 -14.29
C THR A 190 -13.58 12.02 -13.45
N GLY A 191 -12.47 12.35 -14.12
CA GLY A 191 -11.19 12.66 -13.48
C GLY A 191 -10.34 11.43 -13.11
N ALA A 192 -10.80 10.20 -13.33
CA ALA A 192 -9.96 9.01 -13.18
C ALA A 192 -8.75 9.09 -14.11
N ILE A 193 -7.55 8.86 -13.59
CA ILE A 193 -6.29 9.06 -14.31
C ILE A 193 -5.79 7.75 -14.93
N ASN A 194 -5.72 6.70 -14.13
CA ASN A 194 -5.21 5.40 -14.57
C ASN A 194 -6.31 4.59 -15.27
N GLY A 195 -5.91 3.81 -16.27
CA GLY A 195 -6.76 2.88 -17.01
C GLY A 195 -5.95 1.73 -17.59
N VAL A 196 -6.39 1.22 -18.74
CA VAL A 196 -5.78 0.04 -19.40
C VAL A 196 -4.30 0.24 -19.72
N GLU A 197 -3.87 1.41 -20.18
CA GLU A 197 -2.48 1.61 -20.59
C GLU A 197 -1.55 1.64 -19.37
N GLU A 198 -1.91 2.35 -18.30
CA GLU A 198 -1.11 2.39 -17.07
C GLU A 198 -1.04 1.01 -16.39
N VAL A 199 -2.12 0.23 -16.44
CA VAL A 199 -2.11 -1.14 -15.94
C VAL A 199 -1.27 -2.06 -16.82
N ALA A 200 -1.28 -1.89 -18.15
CA ALA A 200 -0.43 -2.66 -19.05
C ALA A 200 1.07 -2.35 -18.82
N GLU A 201 1.41 -1.08 -18.64
CA GLU A 201 2.76 -0.65 -18.25
C GLU A 201 3.20 -1.26 -16.92
N LEU A 202 2.29 -1.30 -15.93
CA LEU A 202 2.56 -1.96 -14.66
C LEU A 202 2.84 -3.45 -14.82
N LEU A 203 1.96 -4.19 -15.49
CA LEU A 203 2.15 -5.62 -15.71
C LEU A 203 3.47 -5.90 -16.43
N LYS A 204 3.83 -5.10 -17.44
CA LYS A 204 5.11 -5.22 -18.14
C LYS A 204 6.29 -4.98 -17.21
N ALA A 205 6.27 -3.92 -16.41
CA ALA A 205 7.34 -3.61 -15.45
C ALA A 205 7.50 -4.73 -14.40
N LEU A 206 6.39 -5.29 -13.91
CA LEU A 206 6.40 -6.42 -12.97
C LEU A 206 7.03 -7.68 -13.59
N LEU A 207 6.72 -7.98 -14.85
CA LEU A 207 7.36 -9.08 -15.58
C LEU A 207 8.86 -8.84 -15.77
N GLU A 208 9.27 -7.63 -16.14
CA GLU A 208 10.68 -7.26 -16.38
C GLU A 208 11.55 -7.40 -15.11
N ILE A 209 10.99 -7.08 -13.93
CA ILE A 209 11.71 -7.25 -12.66
C ILE A 209 11.62 -8.68 -12.08
N GLY A 210 10.82 -9.55 -12.72
CA GLY A 210 10.55 -10.91 -12.25
C GLY A 210 9.74 -10.95 -10.96
N TYR A 211 8.72 -10.10 -10.84
CA TYR A 211 7.86 -10.05 -9.65
C TYR A 211 6.90 -11.25 -9.60
N GLU A 212 6.91 -11.97 -8.47
CA GLU A 212 6.08 -13.17 -8.23
C GLU A 212 5.07 -12.98 -7.09
N GLY A 213 5.02 -11.78 -6.51
CA GLY A 213 4.12 -11.47 -5.38
C GLY A 213 2.68 -11.22 -5.82
N ALA A 214 1.83 -10.93 -4.83
CA ALA A 214 0.41 -10.68 -5.08
C ALA A 214 0.16 -9.28 -5.66
N VAL A 215 -0.75 -9.23 -6.63
CA VAL A 215 -1.31 -7.99 -7.17
C VAL A 215 -2.79 -7.93 -6.79
N SER A 216 -3.22 -6.84 -6.16
CA SER A 216 -4.62 -6.63 -5.77
C SER A 216 -5.15 -5.29 -6.22
N PHE A 217 -6.47 -5.12 -6.25
CA PHE A 217 -7.09 -3.84 -6.56
C PHE A 217 -7.42 -3.07 -5.30
N GLU A 218 -7.21 -1.75 -5.35
CA GLU A 218 -7.77 -0.81 -4.38
C GLU A 218 -8.66 0.19 -5.12
N VAL A 219 -9.97 -0.03 -5.01
CA VAL A 219 -11.01 0.78 -5.65
C VAL A 219 -12.15 1.04 -4.68
N LYS A 220 -12.70 2.25 -4.76
CA LYS A 220 -13.76 2.73 -3.89
C LYS A 220 -14.97 3.17 -4.74
N PRO A 221 -16.18 2.66 -4.46
CA PRO A 221 -17.40 3.19 -5.07
C PRO A 221 -17.57 4.68 -4.73
N GLU A 222 -17.81 5.49 -5.75
CA GLU A 222 -18.15 6.91 -5.56
C GLU A 222 -19.64 7.10 -5.26
N GLU A 223 -20.02 8.33 -4.90
CA GLU A 223 -21.43 8.69 -4.75
C GLU A 223 -22.23 8.33 -6.02
N GLY A 224 -23.35 7.65 -5.81
CA GLY A 224 -24.21 7.16 -6.89
C GLY A 224 -23.79 5.81 -7.50
N GLN A 225 -22.70 5.18 -7.05
CA GLN A 225 -22.28 3.86 -7.54
C GLN A 225 -22.58 2.73 -6.55
N GLY A 226 -23.03 1.59 -7.08
CA GLY A 226 -23.03 0.33 -6.34
C GLY A 226 -21.65 -0.32 -6.32
N TRP A 227 -21.37 -1.20 -5.34
CA TRP A 227 -20.07 -1.87 -5.20
C TRP A 227 -19.65 -2.67 -6.44
N ARG A 228 -20.62 -3.16 -7.23
CA ARG A 228 -20.35 -4.01 -8.39
C ARG A 228 -19.69 -3.26 -9.53
N GLU A 229 -20.03 -1.98 -9.71
CA GLU A 229 -19.50 -1.16 -10.81
C GLU A 229 -17.97 -1.06 -10.80
N PRO A 230 -17.30 -0.57 -9.73
CA PRO A 230 -15.84 -0.49 -9.71
C PRO A 230 -15.17 -1.86 -9.80
N VAL A 231 -15.80 -2.93 -9.27
CA VAL A 231 -15.26 -4.30 -9.34
C VAL A 231 -15.25 -4.83 -10.78
N GLU A 232 -16.35 -4.69 -11.51
CA GLU A 232 -16.41 -5.17 -12.91
C GLU A 232 -15.54 -4.29 -13.83
N ALA A 233 -15.47 -2.97 -13.58
CA ALA A 233 -14.57 -2.08 -14.30
C ALA A 233 -13.10 -2.47 -14.09
N ALA A 234 -12.68 -2.70 -12.84
CA ALA A 234 -11.34 -3.15 -12.49
C ALA A 234 -10.95 -4.46 -13.18
N LYS A 235 -11.85 -5.45 -13.18
CA LYS A 235 -11.66 -6.71 -13.91
C LYS A 235 -11.47 -6.48 -15.41
N SER A 236 -12.34 -5.68 -16.02
CA SER A 236 -12.27 -5.37 -17.46
C SER A 236 -10.95 -4.71 -17.84
N VAL A 237 -10.49 -3.74 -17.04
CA VAL A 237 -9.20 -3.07 -17.21
C VAL A 237 -8.05 -4.07 -17.17
N LEU A 238 -7.99 -4.93 -16.14
CA LEU A 238 -6.92 -5.91 -16.02
C LEU A 238 -6.91 -6.93 -17.16
N TYR A 239 -8.06 -7.48 -17.56
CA TYR A 239 -8.10 -8.43 -18.68
C TYR A 239 -7.64 -7.78 -19.98
N THR A 240 -8.07 -6.54 -20.24
CA THR A 240 -7.68 -5.81 -21.47
C THR A 240 -6.20 -5.44 -21.45
N ALA A 241 -5.69 -4.97 -20.31
CA ALA A 241 -4.27 -4.66 -20.13
C ALA A 241 -3.40 -5.91 -20.28
N PHE A 242 -3.81 -7.03 -19.67
CA PHE A 242 -3.10 -8.30 -19.79
C PHE A 242 -3.08 -8.80 -21.24
N ALA A 243 -4.21 -8.75 -21.96
CA ALA A 243 -4.26 -9.12 -23.37
C ALA A 243 -3.26 -8.30 -24.21
N LYS A 244 -3.21 -6.97 -24.00
CA LYS A 244 -2.23 -6.09 -24.66
C LYS A 244 -0.78 -6.48 -24.38
N VAL A 245 -0.46 -6.83 -23.13
CA VAL A 245 0.89 -7.25 -22.77
C VAL A 245 1.24 -8.56 -23.45
N VAL A 246 0.34 -9.55 -23.46
CA VAL A 246 0.61 -10.86 -24.07
C VAL A 246 0.66 -10.80 -25.61
N GLU A 247 -0.17 -9.97 -26.25
CA GLU A 247 -0.15 -9.80 -27.71
C GLU A 247 1.07 -9.01 -28.21
N GLY A 248 1.68 -8.19 -27.35
CA GLY A 248 2.88 -7.40 -27.65
C GLY A 248 4.21 -8.05 -27.26
N LEU A 249 4.18 -9.20 -26.58
CA LEU A 249 5.34 -10.06 -26.25
C LEU A 249 5.62 -11.06 -27.38
#